data_AF-A0A8U0WB82-F1
#
_entry.id   AF-A0A8U0WB82-F1
#
_cell.length_a   1.000
_cell.length_b   1.000
_cell.length_c   1.000
_cell.angle_alpha   90.00
_cell.angle_beta   90.00
_cell.angle_gamma   90.00
#
_symmetry.space_group_name_H-M   'P 1'
#
loop_
_entity.id
_entity.type
_entity.pdbx_description
1 polymer ?
#
loop_
_entity_poly.entity_id
_entity_poly.type
_entity_poly.pdbx_seq_one_letter_code
_entity_poly.pdbx_strand_id
1 'polypeptide(L)' 'MALPENLAKKMQTFQANNNLPVFLKGGPADKMLYGITMGLCGVGLLGIVKLLYDLGFKKKQG' A
#
# COMPACT_ATOMS: atom_id res chain seq x y z
N MET A 1 -14.68 2.03 -35.24
CA MET A 1 -15.30 2.66 -34.06
C MET A 1 -14.19 3.32 -33.25
N ALA A 2 -14.25 4.63 -33.02
CA ALA A 2 -13.26 5.30 -32.18
C ALA A 2 -13.54 4.99 -30.71
N LEU A 3 -12.48 4.85 -29.92
CA LEU A 3 -12.58 4.58 -28.49
C LEU A 3 -13.08 5.83 -27.76
N PRO A 4 -13.97 5.70 -26.74
CA PRO A 4 -14.36 6.84 -25.92
C PRO A 4 -13.12 7.48 -25.27
N GLU A 5 -13.05 8.81 -25.24
CA GLU A 5 -11.85 9.56 -24.84
C GLU A 5 -11.35 9.19 -23.44
N ASN A 6 -12.26 8.96 -22.50
CA ASN A 6 -11.92 8.57 -21.14
C ASN A 6 -11.19 7.23 -21.10
N LEU A 7 -11.62 6.28 -21.92
CA LEU A 7 -10.99 4.97 -22.02
C LEU A 7 -9.63 5.07 -22.71
N ALA A 8 -9.52 5.90 -23.77
CA ALA A 8 -8.25 6.15 -24.45
C ALA A 8 -7.20 6.75 -23.49
N LYS A 9 -7.58 7.73 -22.67
CA LYS A 9 -6.71 8.32 -21.64
C LYS A 9 -6.25 7.27 -20.62
N LYS A 10 -7.15 6.42 -20.12
CA LYS A 10 -6.79 5.36 -19.17
C LYS A 10 -5.86 4.32 -19.80
N MET A 11 -6.10 3.91 -21.04
CA MET A 11 -5.21 3.00 -21.76
C MET A 11 -3.81 3.61 -21.91
N GLN A 12 -3.70 4.89 -22.28
CA GLN A 12 -2.40 5.57 -22.34
C GLN A 12 -1.67 5.56 -21.00
N THR A 13 -2.36 5.86 -19.89
CA THR A 13 -1.74 5.85 -18.55
C THR A 13 -1.25 4.45 -18.15
N PHE A 14 -2.11 3.43 -18.26
CA PHE A 14 -1.79 2.09 -17.73
C PHE A 14 -0.92 1.24 -18.67
N GLN A 15 -0.90 1.55 -19.98
CA GLN A 15 -0.06 0.87 -20.97
C GLN A 15 1.26 1.62 -21.26
N ALA A 16 1.52 2.75 -20.59
CA ALA A 16 2.81 3.43 -20.67
C ALA A 16 3.96 2.47 -20.30
N ASN A 17 5.01 2.46 -21.13
CA ASN A 17 6.19 1.61 -20.93
C ASN A 17 7.19 2.31 -19.97
N ASN A 18 6.80 2.37 -18.70
CA ASN A 18 7.51 3.13 -17.65
C ASN A 18 8.01 2.24 -16.49
N ASN A 19 8.00 0.92 -16.66
CA ASN A 19 8.42 -0.08 -15.66
C ASN A 19 7.74 0.05 -14.28
N LEU A 20 6.69 0.85 -14.15
CA LEU A 20 5.95 0.97 -12.91
C LEU A 20 5.04 -0.26 -12.76
N PRO A 21 4.92 -0.84 -11.56
CA PRO A 21 3.93 -1.87 -11.31
C PRO A 21 2.52 -1.27 -11.40
N VAL A 22 1.54 -2.09 -11.77
CA VAL A 22 0.16 -1.64 -12.05
C VAL A 22 -0.46 -0.83 -10.90
N PHE A 23 -0.14 -1.19 -9.64
CA PHE A 23 -0.68 -0.53 -8.44
C PHE A 23 -0.05 0.84 -8.14
N LEU A 24 0.94 1.30 -8.92
CA LEU A 24 1.54 2.64 -8.83
C LEU A 24 1.37 3.46 -10.13
N LYS A 25 0.78 2.88 -11.18
CA LYS A 25 0.67 3.52 -12.50
C LYS A 25 -0.34 4.67 -12.54
N GLY A 26 -1.30 4.72 -11.62
CA GLY A 26 -2.30 5.78 -11.53
C GLY A 26 -1.76 7.10 -10.99
N GLY A 27 -0.53 7.12 -10.46
CA GLY A 27 0.21 8.35 -10.16
C GLY A 27 0.48 8.59 -8.67
N PRO A 28 0.60 9.86 -8.23
CA PRO A 28 0.99 10.19 -6.86
C PRO A 28 0.03 9.70 -5.77
N ALA A 29 -1.27 9.67 -6.07
CA ALA A 29 -2.29 9.18 -5.12
C ALA A 29 -2.06 7.71 -4.77
N ASP A 30 -1.76 6.86 -5.77
CA ASP A 30 -1.45 5.45 -5.58
C ASP A 30 -0.24 5.25 -4.67
N LYS A 31 0.82 6.05 -4.87
CA LYS A 31 2.03 6.00 -4.03
C LYS A 31 1.74 6.36 -2.58
N MET A 32 0.95 7.42 -2.36
CA MET A 32 0.56 7.85 -1.01
C MET A 32 -0.29 6.79 -0.33
N LEU A 33 -1.30 6.25 -1.04
CA LEU A 33 -2.17 5.21 -0.50
C LEU A 33 -1.38 3.95 -0.15
N TYR A 34 -0.53 3.47 -1.06
CA TYR A 34 0.35 2.34 -0.81
C TYR A 34 1.27 2.57 0.40
N GLY A 35 1.90 3.75 0.49
CA GLY A 35 2.78 4.10 1.60
C GLY A 35 2.07 4.11 2.94
N ILE A 36 0.88 4.71 3.02
CA ILE A 36 0.06 4.74 4.23
C ILE A 36 -0.36 3.32 4.63
N THR A 37 -0.86 2.51 3.69
CA THR A 37 -1.26 1.14 3.97
C THR A 37 -0.09 0.31 4.50
N MET A 38 1.08 0.38 3.86
CA MET A 38 2.29 -0.31 4.32
C MET A 38 2.72 0.16 5.72
N GLY A 39 2.65 1.47 5.99
CA GLY A 39 2.95 2.03 7.30
C GLY A 39 2.01 1.50 8.39
N LEU A 40 0.70 1.48 8.14
CA LEU A 40 -0.30 0.95 9.06
C LEU A 40 -0.11 -0.55 9.32
N CYS A 41 0.15 -1.35 8.28
CA CYS A 41 0.46 -2.76 8.44
C CYS A 41 1.73 -2.97 9.28
N GLY A 42 2.78 -2.19 9.04
CA GLY A 42 4.01 -2.23 9.83
C GLY A 42 3.78 -1.92 11.31
N VAL A 43 3.03 -0.85 11.61
CA VAL A 43 2.65 -0.48 12.99
C VAL A 43 1.81 -1.59 13.64
N GLY A 44 0.85 -2.17 12.91
CA GLY A 44 0.04 -3.27 13.41
C GLY A 44 0.87 -4.50 13.78
N LEU A 45 1.81 -4.91 12.91
CA LEU A 45 2.71 -6.03 13.17
C LEU A 45 3.60 -5.78 14.39
N LEU A 46 4.17 -4.58 14.53
CA LEU A 46 4.95 -4.22 15.73
C LEU A 46 4.09 -4.26 17.00
N GLY A 47 2.84 -3.80 16.92
CA GLY A 47 1.87 -3.89 18.02
C GLY A 47 1.60 -5.33 18.44
N ILE A 48 1.41 -6.24 17.49
CA ILE A 48 1.22 -7.68 17.76
C ILE A 48 2.47 -8.27 18.41
N VAL A 49 3.67 -7.98 17.89
CA VAL A 49 4.93 -8.47 18.50
C VAL A 49 5.07 -7.98 19.93
N LYS A 50 4.79 -6.70 20.19
CA LYS A 50 4.82 -6.13 21.54
C LYS A 50 3.79 -6.81 22.47
N LEU A 51 2.58 -7.03 21.98
CA LEU A 51 1.52 -7.71 22.73
C LEU A 51 1.94 -9.14 23.10
N LEU A 52 2.49 -9.90 22.15
CA LEU A 52 2.97 -11.26 22.40
C LEU A 52 4.13 -11.27 23.42
N TYR A 53 5.04 -10.29 23.36
CA TYR A 53 6.11 -10.15 24.34
C TYR A 53 5.57 -9.83 25.74
N ASP A 54 4.64 -8.86 25.83
CA ASP A 54 4.01 -8.45 27.08
C ASP A 54 3.20 -9.60 27.71
N LEU A 55 2.57 -10.47 26.90
CA LEU A 55 1.80 -11.62 27.40
C LEU A 55 2.69 -12.83 27.73
N GLY A 56 3.72 -13.10 26.92
CA GLY A 56 4.53 -14.31 27.03
C GLY A 56 5.70 -14.21 28.01
N PHE A 57 6.34 -13.04 28.11
CA PHE A 57 7.65 -12.92 28.78
C PHE A 57 7.69 -11.85 29.86
N LYS A 58 6.75 -10.89 29.87
CA LYS A 58 6.75 -9.84 30.88
C LYS A 58 6.22 -10.37 32.21
N LYS A 59 7.12 -10.54 33.18
CA LYS A 59 6.73 -10.84 34.55
C LYS A 59 5.94 -9.68 35.15
N LYS A 60 4.91 -10.04 35.92
CA LYS A 60 4.11 -9.10 36.73
C LYS A 60 5.07 -8.26 37.57
N GLN A 61 5.15 -6.96 37.28
CA GLN A 61 5.75 -5.99 38.21
C GLN A 61 4.82 -5.99 39.43
N GLY A 62 5.32 -6.57 40.52
CA GLY A 62 4.67 -6.52 41.82
C GLY A 62 4.65 -5.12 42.39
#